data_AF-A0A8S3FH84-F1
#
_entry.id   AF-A0A8S3FH84-F1
#
_cell.length_a   1.000
_cell.length_b   1.000
_cell.length_c   1.000
_cell.angle_alpha   90.00
_cell.angle_beta   90.00
_cell.angle_gamma   90.00
#
_symmetry.space_group_name_H-M   'P 1'
#
loop_
_entity.id
_entity.type
_entity.pdbx_description
1 polymer ?
#
loop_
_entity_poly.entity_id
_entity_poly.type
_entity_poly.pdbx_seq_one_letter_code
_entity_poly.pdbx_strand_id
1 'polypeptide(L)'
;DICDFIECENGGSCMKDSTTTDCFKCICVAGFTGKICETTITILPNECDPGCQNGGICIDNRCECNAGFTGNYCEIQGRCE
;
A
#
# COMPACT_ATOMS: atom_id res chain seq x y z
N ASP A 1 -22.35 -24.34 2.07
CA ASP A 1 -21.23 -23.79 1.27
C ASP A 1 -20.12 -23.38 2.23
N ILE A 2 -18.83 -23.41 1.86
CA ILE A 2 -17.77 -22.87 2.75
C ILE A 2 -17.96 -21.37 2.99
N CYS A 3 -18.56 -20.68 2.02
CA CYS A 3 -18.93 -19.28 2.12
C CYS A 3 -20.15 -19.01 3.02
N ASP A 4 -20.85 -20.03 3.54
CA ASP A 4 -21.93 -19.80 4.52
C ASP A 4 -21.37 -19.43 5.90
N PHE A 5 -20.08 -19.65 6.13
CA PHE A 5 -19.39 -19.40 7.41
C PHE A 5 -18.30 -18.34 7.31
N ILE A 6 -18.12 -17.73 6.13
CA ILE A 6 -17.10 -16.71 5.89
C ILE A 6 -17.77 -15.40 5.53
N GLU A 7 -17.58 -14.41 6.39
CA GLU A 7 -18.01 -13.03 6.14
C GLU A 7 -16.80 -12.22 5.66
N CYS A 8 -16.80 -11.87 4.38
CA CYS A 8 -15.82 -10.92 3.85
C CYS A 8 -16.23 -9.49 4.28
N GLU A 9 -15.31 -8.76 4.89
CA GLU A 9 -15.53 -7.39 5.36
C GLU A 9 -15.53 -6.38 4.20
N ASN A 10 -15.91 -5.14 4.52
CA ASN A 10 -15.82 -3.98 3.61
C ASN A 10 -16.47 -4.18 2.24
N GLY A 11 -17.55 -4.97 2.19
CA GLY A 11 -18.31 -5.24 0.96
C GLY A 11 -17.67 -6.29 0.04
N GLY A 12 -16.67 -7.04 0.53
CA GLY A 12 -16.10 -8.16 -0.20
C GLY A 12 -17.09 -9.30 -0.44
N SER A 13 -16.82 -10.15 -1.44
CA SER A 13 -17.65 -11.31 -1.77
C SER A 13 -16.87 -12.61 -1.62
N CYS A 14 -17.43 -13.59 -0.89
CA CYS A 14 -16.81 -14.90 -0.74
C CYS A 14 -17.02 -15.77 -1.98
N MET A 15 -15.98 -16.49 -2.40
CA MET A 15 -16.07 -17.57 -3.37
C MET A 15 -15.27 -18.79 -2.93
N LYS A 16 -15.73 -19.98 -3.34
CA LYS A 16 -14.92 -21.21 -3.25
C LYS A 16 -13.70 -21.08 -4.14
N ASP A 17 -12.54 -21.41 -3.59
CA ASP A 17 -11.28 -21.41 -4.32
C ASP A 17 -10.42 -22.57 -3.83
N SER A 18 -10.43 -23.68 -4.56
CA SER A 18 -9.66 -24.88 -4.23
C SER A 18 -8.15 -24.73 -4.43
N THR A 19 -7.68 -23.58 -4.91
CA THR A 19 -6.26 -23.29 -5.05
C THR A 19 -5.65 -22.71 -3.77
N THR A 20 -6.48 -22.21 -2.85
CA THR A 20 -6.03 -21.73 -1.54
C THR A 20 -6.07 -22.87 -0.51
N THR A 21 -5.19 -22.80 0.50
CA THR A 21 -5.15 -23.80 1.59
C THR A 21 -6.45 -23.85 2.39
N ASP A 22 -7.19 -22.74 2.43
CA ASP A 22 -8.45 -22.62 3.15
C ASP A 22 -9.68 -22.96 2.29
N CYS A 23 -9.50 -23.32 1.01
CA CYS A 23 -10.56 -23.64 0.05
C CYS A 23 -11.56 -22.50 -0.24
N PHE A 24 -11.23 -21.26 0.13
CA PHE A 24 -12.03 -20.07 -0.16
C PHE A 24 -11.14 -18.87 -0.51
N LYS A 25 -11.76 -17.85 -1.09
CA LYS A 25 -11.15 -16.54 -1.34
C LYS A 25 -12.21 -15.45 -1.20
N CYS A 26 -11.87 -14.38 -0.49
CA CYS A 26 -12.65 -13.15 -0.53
C CYS A 26 -12.19 -12.27 -1.70
N ILE A 27 -13.15 -11.83 -2.52
CA ILE A 27 -12.93 -10.84 -3.57
C ILE A 27 -13.18 -9.47 -2.97
N CYS A 28 -12.11 -8.71 -2.77
CA CYS A 28 -12.18 -7.40 -2.14
C CYS A 28 -12.57 -6.30 -3.13
N VAL A 29 -13.32 -5.33 -2.63
CA VAL A 29 -13.63 -4.09 -3.35
C VAL A 29 -12.37 -3.21 -3.43
N ALA A 30 -12.29 -2.35 -4.45
CA ALA A 30 -11.20 -1.39 -4.58
C ALA A 30 -11.02 -0.58 -3.29
N GLY A 31 -9.77 -0.47 -2.83
CA GLY A 31 -9.43 0.18 -1.57
C GLY A 31 -9.37 -0.76 -0.36
N PHE A 32 -9.59 -2.07 -0.51
CA PHE A 32 -9.48 -3.07 0.56
C PHE A 32 -8.66 -4.28 0.14
N THR A 33 -8.00 -4.91 1.11
CA THR A 33 -7.14 -6.08 0.98
C THR A 33 -7.17 -6.92 2.26
N GLY A 34 -6.45 -8.05 2.29
CA GLY A 34 -6.45 -9.00 3.39
C GLY A 34 -7.19 -10.29 3.05
N LYS A 35 -7.18 -11.25 3.99
CA LYS A 35 -7.77 -12.59 3.76
C LYS A 35 -9.29 -12.51 3.64
N ILE A 36 -9.89 -11.62 4.41
CA ILE A 36 -11.32 -11.34 4.45
C ILE A 36 -11.62 -9.87 4.14
N CYS A 37 -10.72 -9.17 3.44
CA CYS A 37 -10.86 -7.76 3.09
C CYS A 37 -10.90 -6.79 4.28
N GLU A 38 -10.30 -7.19 5.40
CA GLU A 38 -10.24 -6.46 6.67
C GLU A 38 -9.31 -5.23 6.64
N THR A 39 -8.40 -5.17 5.67
CA THR A 39 -7.38 -4.13 5.60
C THR A 39 -7.74 -3.08 4.57
N THR A 40 -7.92 -1.83 5.00
CA THR A 40 -8.03 -0.70 4.07
C THR A 40 -6.69 -0.44 3.40
N ILE A 41 -6.67 -0.41 2.08
CA ILE A 41 -5.52 0.05 1.30
C ILE A 41 -5.44 1.57 1.47
N THR A 42 -4.58 2.01 2.37
CA THR A 42 -4.08 3.39 2.36
C THR A 42 -3.13 3.53 1.19
N ILE A 43 -3.67 3.76 -0.01
CA ILE A 43 -2.89 4.38 -1.07
C ILE A 43 -2.55 5.77 -0.50
N LEU A 44 -1.35 5.95 0.05
CA LEU A 44 -0.83 7.30 0.23
C LEU A 44 -0.82 7.89 -1.18
N PRO A 45 -1.58 8.96 -1.47
CA PRO A 45 -1.77 9.45 -2.84
C PRO A 45 -0.48 9.97 -3.48
N ASN A 46 0.63 9.89 -2.77
CA ASN A 46 1.97 10.16 -3.25
C ASN A 46 2.91 9.43 -2.29
N GLU A 47 3.84 8.58 -2.77
CA GLU A 47 4.96 8.18 -1.90
C GLU A 47 5.84 9.39 -1.52
N CYS A 48 5.59 10.54 -2.13
CA CYS A 48 6.16 11.82 -1.76
C CYS A 48 5.28 12.62 -0.79
N ASP A 49 4.30 12.06 -0.08
CA ASP A 49 3.51 12.77 0.96
C ASP A 49 4.11 12.48 2.34
N PRO A 50 4.42 13.49 3.19
CA PRO A 50 4.02 14.91 3.14
C PRO A 50 4.81 15.83 2.19
N GLY A 51 5.83 15.32 1.51
CA GLY A 51 6.65 16.08 0.56
C GLY A 51 8.08 15.55 0.50
N CYS A 52 8.77 15.76 -0.63
CA CYS A 52 10.23 15.70 -0.65
C CYS A 52 10.81 16.92 0.08
N GLN A 53 11.63 16.68 1.10
CA GLN A 53 12.27 17.73 1.90
C GLN A 53 13.47 18.34 1.17
N ASN A 54 14.02 19.43 1.73
CA ASN A 54 15.26 20.06 1.26
C ASN A 54 15.30 20.41 -0.24
N GLY A 55 14.13 20.74 -0.79
CA GLY A 55 13.96 21.11 -2.20
C GLY A 55 14.06 19.94 -3.18
N GLY A 56 13.90 18.70 -2.71
CA GLY A 56 13.77 17.54 -3.59
C GLY A 56 12.52 17.60 -4.47
N ILE A 57 12.55 16.94 -5.63
CA ILE A 57 11.45 16.91 -6.59
C ILE A 57 10.84 15.52 -6.59
N CYS A 58 9.51 15.45 -6.47
CA CYS A 58 8.79 14.20 -6.62
C CYS A 58 8.65 13.85 -8.10
N ILE A 59 9.24 12.73 -8.53
CA ILE A 59 9.14 12.20 -9.90
C ILE A 59 8.74 10.73 -9.80
N ASP A 60 7.62 10.35 -10.42
CA ASP A 60 7.11 8.97 -10.45
C ASP A 60 7.09 8.28 -9.07
N ASN A 61 6.60 9.00 -8.04
CA ASN A 61 6.55 8.54 -6.65
C ASN A 61 7.93 8.32 -5.98
N ARG A 62 8.99 8.96 -6.47
CA ARG A 62 10.31 8.96 -5.81
C ARG A 62 10.80 10.39 -5.64
N CYS A 63 11.42 10.69 -4.50
CA CYS A 63 12.11 11.95 -4.31
C CYS A 63 13.49 11.93 -4.98
N GLU A 64 13.69 12.81 -5.95
CA GLU A 64 15.01 13.16 -6.48
C GLU A 64 15.61 14.25 -5.59
N CYS A 65 16.73 13.94 -4.93
CA CYS A 65 17.35 14.82 -3.95
C CYS A 65 18.37 15.77 -4.56
N ASN A 66 18.41 17.00 -4.04
CA ASN A 66 19.47 17.96 -4.35
C ASN A 66 20.83 17.46 -3.82
N ALA A 67 21.92 17.97 -4.41
CA ALA A 67 23.28 17.62 -3.99
C ALA A 67 23.46 17.87 -2.47
N GLY A 68 24.01 16.86 -1.77
CA GLY A 68 24.19 16.90 -0.32
C GLY A 68 22.97 16.43 0.49
N PHE A 69 21.91 15.92 -0.14
CA PHE A 69 20.76 15.32 0.54
C PHE A 69 20.49 13.89 0.05
N THR A 70 20.03 13.03 0.95
CA THR A 70 19.67 11.62 0.72
C THR A 70 18.47 11.22 1.60
N GLY A 71 17.99 9.98 1.48
CA GLY A 71 16.79 9.49 2.16
C GLY A 71 15.57 9.42 1.23
N ASN A 72 14.53 8.71 1.65
CA ASN A 72 13.33 8.49 0.81
C ASN A 72 12.57 9.79 0.54
N TYR A 73 12.70 10.75 1.44
CA TYR A 73 12.10 12.08 1.36
C TYR A 73 13.17 13.18 1.36
N CYS A 74 14.43 12.87 0.99
CA CYS A 74 15.56 13.80 1.03
C CYS A 74 15.80 14.45 2.41
N GLU A 75 15.42 13.77 3.48
CA GLU A 75 15.46 14.24 4.87
C GLU A 75 16.87 14.18 5.49
N ILE A 76 17.78 13.44 4.87
CA ILE A 76 19.14 13.23 5.39
C ILE A 76 20.08 14.22 4.68
N GLN A 77 20.62 15.18 5.43
CA GLN A 77 21.70 16.01 4.91
C GLN A 77 23.02 15.23 4.96
N GLY A 78 23.45 14.73 3.81
CA GLY A 78 24.80 14.24 3.61
C GLY A 78 25.76 15.41 3.76
N ARG A 79 26.48 15.46 4.88
CA ARG A 79 27.61 16.38 5.02
C ARG A 79 28.60 16.07 3.90
N CYS A 80 28.70 16.97 2.93
CA CYS A 80 29.84 16.98 2.02
C CYS A 80 31.09 17.25 2.87
N GLU A 81 32.03 16.33 2.85
CA GLU A 81 33.45 16.69 2.96
C GLU A 81 33.92 17.25 1.60
#